data_AF-A0A7C7RS36-F1
#
_entry.id   AF-A0A7C7RS36-F1
#
_cell.length_a   1.000
_cell.length_b   1.000
_cell.length_c   1.000
_cell.angle_alpha   90.00
_cell.angle_beta   90.00
_cell.angle_gamma   90.00
#
_symmetry.space_group_name_H-M   'P 1'
#
loop_
_entity.id
_entity.type
_entity.pdbx_description
1 polymer ?
#
loop_
_entity_poly.entity_id
_entity_poly.type
_entity_poly.pdbx_seq_one_letter_code
_entity_poly.pdbx_strand_id
1 'polypeptide(L)'
;GGYVVLAATFGLRPEEPEPLTVRVAEILEWRRTRHPGGATMGSTFKNPPGGHAGRLIEGAGLKGYRIGGVKVSEQHANFFINTGSATAAEVLALIHHVQAEVERRFGVRLEAEIELVGEWTMGGVSQ
;
A
#
# COMPACT_ATOMS: atom_id res chain seq x y z
N GLY A 1 -8.77 13.70 22.77
CA GLY A 1 -7.37 14.13 22.81
C GLY A 1 -6.53 13.02 22.25
N GLY A 2 -5.84 13.26 21.14
CA GLY A 2 -4.92 12.26 20.59
C GLY A 2 -3.64 12.16 21.44
N TYR A 3 -2.93 11.05 21.29
CA TYR A 3 -1.59 10.89 21.85
C TYR A 3 -0.56 11.23 20.78
N VAL A 4 0.55 11.84 21.20
CA VAL A 4 1.73 12.03 20.36
C VAL A 4 2.85 11.18 20.94
N VAL A 5 3.39 10.26 20.14
CA VAL A 5 4.54 9.44 20.55
C VAL A 5 5.78 10.32 20.55
N LEU A 6 6.40 10.50 21.72
CA LEU A 6 7.61 11.33 21.88
C LEU A 6 8.90 10.50 21.83
N ALA A 7 8.84 9.23 22.24
CA ALA A 7 9.98 8.33 22.25
C ALA A 7 9.53 6.85 22.18
N ALA A 8 10.43 6.00 21.70
CA ALA A 8 10.31 4.55 21.77
C ALA A 8 11.66 3.95 22.19
N THR A 9 11.63 2.96 23.08
CA THR A 9 12.82 2.23 23.53
C THR A 9 12.67 0.76 23.12
N PHE A 10 13.68 0.22 22.44
CA PHE A 10 13.69 -1.16 21.97
C PHE A 10 14.67 -1.99 22.80
N GLY A 11 14.21 -3.11 23.35
CA GLY A 11 15.08 -4.10 24.01
C GLY A 11 15.64 -5.07 22.98
N LEU A 12 16.93 -4.95 22.66
CA LEU A 12 17.62 -5.79 21.68
C LEU A 12 18.52 -6.83 22.37
N ARG A 13 18.98 -7.82 21.61
CA ARG A 13 19.97 -8.82 22.05
C ARG A 13 21.29 -8.60 21.31
N PRO A 14 22.44 -8.65 21.99
CA PRO A 14 23.74 -8.66 21.33
C PRO A 14 23.84 -9.87 20.39
N GLU A 15 24.28 -9.64 19.17
CA GLU A 15 24.60 -10.64 18.15
C GLU A 15 25.89 -10.21 17.43
N GLU A 16 26.60 -11.16 16.82
CA GLU A 16 27.83 -10.87 16.05
C GLU A 16 27.55 -9.92 14.87
N PRO A 17 28.37 -8.88 14.63
CA PRO A 17 28.07 -7.86 13.61
C PRO A 17 28.02 -8.38 12.16
N GLU A 18 28.85 -9.37 11.82
CA GLU A 18 28.98 -9.87 10.45
C GLU A 18 27.70 -10.59 9.98
N PRO A 19 27.14 -11.57 10.72
CA PRO A 19 25.83 -12.14 10.40
C PRO A 19 24.69 -11.11 10.32
N LEU A 20 24.70 -10.09 11.18
CA LEU A 20 23.68 -9.03 11.16
C LEU A 20 23.74 -8.22 9.87
N THR A 21 24.94 -7.86 9.42
CA THR A 21 25.14 -7.08 8.20
C THR A 21 24.66 -7.85 6.97
N VAL A 22 24.95 -9.15 6.90
CA VAL A 22 24.46 -10.02 5.83
C VAL A 22 22.93 -10.06 5.83
N ARG A 23 22.30 -10.30 6.99
CA ARG A 23 20.84 -10.34 7.13
C ARG A 23 20.18 -9.02 6.71
N VAL A 24 20.77 -7.88 7.07
CA VAL A 24 20.29 -6.56 6.65
C VAL A 24 20.37 -6.43 5.13
N ALA A 25 21.49 -6.81 4.52
CA ALA A 25 21.66 -6.75 3.06
C ALA A 25 20.63 -7.63 2.33
N GLU A 26 20.39 -8.85 2.82
CA GLU A 26 19.36 -9.75 2.27
C GLU A 26 17.96 -9.15 2.35
N ILE A 27 17.58 -8.55 3.49
CA ILE A 27 16.28 -7.89 3.67
C ILE A 27 16.13 -6.70 2.71
N LEU A 28 17.17 -5.89 2.55
CA LEU A 28 17.16 -4.75 1.65
C LEU A 28 17.02 -5.19 0.19
N GLU A 29 17.76 -6.22 -0.23
CA GLU A 29 17.68 -6.76 -1.58
C GLU A 29 16.31 -7.40 -1.87
N TRP A 30 15.77 -8.13 -0.90
CA TRP A 30 14.41 -8.67 -0.97
C TRP A 30 13.38 -7.55 -1.15
N ARG A 31 13.50 -6.44 -0.41
CA ARG A 31 12.59 -5.29 -0.54
C ARG A 31 12.74 -4.62 -1.90
N ARG A 32 13.97 -4.40 -2.36
CA ARG A 32 14.27 -3.77 -3.66
C ARG A 32 13.68 -4.55 -4.83
N THR A 33 13.75 -5.88 -4.75
CA THR A 33 13.26 -6.76 -5.83
C THR A 33 11.75 -6.99 -5.78
N ARG A 34 11.09 -6.82 -4.62
CA ARG A 34 9.65 -7.08 -4.48
C ARG A 34 8.76 -5.85 -4.34
N HIS A 35 9.28 -4.73 -3.85
CA HIS A 35 8.51 -3.51 -3.68
C HIS A 35 8.94 -2.47 -4.72
N PRO A 36 7.98 -1.72 -5.30
CA PRO A 36 8.32 -0.60 -6.16
C PRO A 36 9.07 0.49 -5.37
N GLY A 37 10.12 1.03 -5.98
CA GLY A 37 10.76 2.26 -5.51
C GLY A 37 9.94 3.52 -5.87
N GLY A 38 10.42 4.68 -5.43
CA GLY A 38 9.81 5.98 -5.73
C GLY A 38 8.68 6.36 -4.76
N ALA A 39 7.83 7.30 -5.18
CA ALA A 39 6.74 7.83 -4.37
C ALA A 39 5.56 6.83 -4.31
N THR A 40 5.50 6.07 -3.22
CA THR A 40 4.43 5.09 -2.95
C THR A 40 3.81 5.33 -1.57
N MET A 41 2.65 4.74 -1.34
CA MET A 41 1.89 4.85 -0.08
C MET A 41 2.05 3.59 0.78
N GLY A 42 3.03 2.72 0.45
CA GLY A 42 3.11 1.38 1.02
C GLY A 42 2.01 0.45 0.50
N SER A 43 1.63 -0.53 1.33
CA SER A 43 0.47 -1.38 1.05
C SER A 43 -0.81 -0.55 1.14
N THR A 44 -1.60 -0.54 0.07
CA THR A 44 -2.82 0.26 0.00
C THR A 44 -3.98 -0.40 0.72
N PHE A 45 -4.07 -1.74 0.67
CA PHE A 45 -5.12 -2.52 1.30
C PHE A 45 -4.57 -3.52 2.32
N LYS A 46 -5.35 -3.75 3.38
CA LYS A 46 -5.13 -4.84 4.32
C LYS A 46 -5.30 -6.18 3.61
N ASN A 47 -4.59 -7.21 4.07
CA ASN A 47 -4.81 -8.56 3.57
C ASN A 47 -6.15 -9.11 4.09
N PRO A 48 -7.06 -9.58 3.22
CA PRO A 48 -8.31 -10.18 3.66
C PRO A 48 -8.06 -11.55 4.31
N PRO A 49 -8.99 -12.07 5.13
CA PRO A 49 -8.88 -13.40 5.71
C PRO A 49 -8.61 -14.48 4.64
N GLY A 50 -7.57 -15.28 4.86
CA GLY A 50 -7.23 -16.40 3.96
C GLY A 50 -6.57 -16.02 2.64
N GLY A 51 -6.22 -14.74 2.41
CA GLY A 51 -5.64 -14.31 1.14
C GLY A 51 -4.70 -13.11 1.26
N HIS A 52 -4.22 -12.64 0.11
CA HIS A 52 -3.43 -11.42 0.02
C HIS A 52 -4.06 -10.47 -0.98
N ALA A 53 -4.20 -9.20 -0.59
CA ALA A 53 -4.81 -8.17 -1.43
C ALA A 53 -4.09 -8.07 -2.78
N GLY A 54 -2.75 -8.09 -2.78
CA GLY A 54 -1.95 -8.04 -4.01
C GLY A 54 -2.28 -9.15 -5.01
N ARG A 55 -2.55 -10.39 -4.55
CA ARG A 55 -2.92 -11.49 -5.46
C ARG A 55 -4.30 -11.28 -6.07
N LEU A 56 -5.24 -10.74 -5.30
CA LEU A 56 -6.58 -10.45 -5.81
C LEU A 56 -6.55 -9.30 -6.82
N ILE A 57 -5.80 -8.24 -6.54
CA ILE A 57 -5.63 -7.10 -7.46
C ILE A 57 -4.93 -7.53 -8.76
N GLU A 58 -3.90 -8.37 -8.65
CA GLU A 58 -3.22 -8.95 -9.81
C GLU A 58 -4.14 -9.89 -10.60
N GLY A 59 -4.89 -10.77 -9.93
CA GLY A 59 -5.88 -11.65 -10.57
C GLY A 59 -7.04 -10.87 -11.21
N ALA A 60 -7.33 -9.66 -10.71
CA ALA A 60 -8.24 -8.72 -11.36
C ALA A 60 -7.65 -8.06 -12.61
N GLY A 61 -6.37 -8.29 -12.94
CA GLY A 61 -5.70 -7.73 -14.10
C GLY A 61 -5.40 -6.24 -13.95
N LEU A 62 -5.29 -5.73 -12.72
CA LEU A 62 -5.16 -4.30 -12.44
C LEU A 62 -3.72 -3.81 -12.31
N LYS A 63 -2.71 -4.68 -12.41
CA LYS A 63 -1.30 -4.23 -12.50
C LYS A 63 -1.15 -3.26 -13.68
N GLY A 64 -0.49 -2.13 -13.44
CA GLY A 64 -0.31 -1.07 -14.44
C GLY A 64 -1.52 -0.15 -14.64
N TYR A 65 -2.71 -0.51 -14.16
CA TYR A 65 -3.92 0.32 -14.32
C TYR A 65 -3.70 1.71 -13.70
N ARG A 66 -4.16 2.74 -14.39
CA ARG A 66 -3.83 4.13 -14.11
C ARG A 66 -5.08 5.01 -14.12
N ILE A 67 -5.13 5.93 -13.17
CA ILE A 67 -6.04 7.08 -13.19
C ILE A 67 -5.18 8.33 -12.98
N GLY A 68 -5.12 9.20 -13.99
CA GLY A 68 -4.33 10.43 -13.94
C GLY A 68 -2.87 10.18 -13.53
N GLY A 69 -2.41 10.87 -12.48
CA GLY A 69 -1.03 10.79 -11.99
C GLY A 69 -0.70 9.58 -11.11
N VAL A 70 -1.63 8.66 -10.85
CA VAL A 70 -1.40 7.46 -10.02
C VAL A 70 -1.68 6.17 -10.80
N LYS A 71 -0.90 5.12 -10.52
CA LYS A 71 -1.13 3.78 -11.08
C LYS A 71 -0.88 2.66 -10.08
N VAL A 72 -1.47 1.50 -10.33
CA VAL A 72 -1.10 0.25 -9.66
C VAL A 72 0.29 -0.18 -10.13
N SER A 73 1.16 -0.55 -9.19
CA SER A 73 2.50 -1.04 -9.50
C SER A 73 2.46 -2.36 -10.28
N GLU A 74 3.27 -2.43 -11.34
CA GLU A 74 3.52 -3.67 -12.10
C GLU A 74 4.26 -4.72 -11.24
N GLN A 75 5.13 -4.24 -10.35
CA GLN A 75 5.98 -5.09 -9.51
C GLN A 75 5.19 -5.68 -8.33
N HIS A 76 4.32 -4.89 -7.71
CA HIS A 76 3.53 -5.34 -6.55
C HIS A 76 2.13 -4.70 -6.55
N ALA A 77 1.10 -5.47 -6.90
CA ALA A 77 -0.24 -4.92 -7.17
C ALA A 77 -0.92 -4.24 -5.97
N ASN A 78 -0.51 -4.53 -4.73
CA ASN A 78 -1.00 -3.80 -3.54
C ASN A 78 -0.30 -2.46 -3.28
N PHE A 79 0.56 -1.99 -4.18
CA PHE A 79 1.26 -0.72 -4.06
C PHE A 79 0.83 0.18 -5.20
N PHE A 80 0.36 1.38 -4.86
CA PHE A 80 0.11 2.42 -5.84
C PHE A 80 1.35 3.30 -5.97
N ILE A 81 1.59 3.80 -7.17
CA ILE A 81 2.75 4.63 -7.51
C ILE A 81 2.23 5.99 -7.96
N ASN A 82 2.66 7.03 -7.28
CA ASN A 82 2.52 8.40 -7.76
C ASN A 82 3.58 8.63 -8.86
N THR A 83 3.14 8.99 -10.06
CA THR A 83 4.03 9.22 -11.20
C THR A 83 4.55 10.66 -11.30
N GLY A 84 4.44 11.44 -10.22
CA GLY A 84 4.98 12.78 -10.06
C GLY A 84 3.92 13.88 -9.93
N SER A 85 2.69 13.62 -10.36
CA SER A 85 1.60 14.60 -10.41
C SER A 85 0.26 14.06 -9.89
N ALA A 86 0.26 12.95 -9.15
CA ALA A 86 -0.99 12.39 -8.63
C ALA A 86 -1.68 13.36 -7.67
N THR A 87 -2.98 13.55 -7.84
CA THR A 87 -3.81 14.23 -6.84
C THR A 87 -4.40 13.23 -5.86
N ALA A 88 -4.75 13.70 -4.66
CA ALA A 88 -5.37 12.85 -3.64
C ALA A 88 -6.73 12.26 -4.11
N ALA A 89 -7.48 13.02 -4.92
CA ALA A 89 -8.71 12.56 -5.55
C ALA A 89 -8.48 11.43 -6.56
N GLU A 90 -7.41 11.49 -7.35
CA GLU A 90 -7.04 10.41 -8.26
C GLU A 90 -6.63 9.12 -7.51
N VAL A 91 -5.90 9.26 -6.40
CA VAL A 91 -5.57 8.13 -5.52
C VAL A 91 -6.84 7.50 -4.97
N LEU A 92 -7.77 8.30 -4.45
CA LEU A 92 -9.03 7.79 -3.91
C LEU A 92 -9.90 7.12 -5.00
N ALA A 93 -9.97 7.71 -6.20
CA ALA A 93 -10.67 7.12 -7.33
C ALA A 93 -10.07 5.76 -7.72
N LEU A 94 -8.73 5.65 -7.71
CA LEU A 94 -8.06 4.38 -7.99
C LEU A 94 -8.33 3.34 -6.91
N ILE A 95 -8.37 3.72 -5.63
CA ILE A 95 -8.73 2.83 -4.52
C ILE A 95 -10.13 2.27 -4.72
N HIS A 96 -11.12 3.13 -4.98
CA HIS A 96 -12.51 2.72 -5.21
C HIS A 96 -12.64 1.81 -6.43
N HIS A 97 -11.93 2.12 -7.52
CA HIS A 97 -11.92 1.28 -8.71
C HIS A 97 -11.39 -0.13 -8.42
N VAL A 98 -10.26 -0.22 -7.71
CA VAL A 98 -9.65 -1.50 -7.34
C VAL A 98 -10.55 -2.31 -6.40
N GLN A 99 -11.17 -1.68 -5.40
CA GLN A 99 -12.14 -2.34 -4.53
C GLN A 99 -13.32 -2.91 -5.32
N ALA A 100 -13.93 -2.09 -6.18
CA ALA A 100 -15.08 -2.50 -6.97
C ALA A 100 -14.75 -3.67 -7.90
N GLU A 101 -13.59 -3.65 -8.57
CA GLU A 101 -13.21 -4.71 -9.49
C GLU A 101 -12.85 -6.02 -8.77
N VAL A 102 -12.17 -5.94 -7.62
CA VAL A 102 -11.86 -7.12 -6.79
C VAL A 102 -13.14 -7.72 -6.21
N GLU A 103 -14.06 -6.90 -5.70
CA GLU A 103 -15.35 -7.35 -5.21
C GLU A 103 -16.19 -7.98 -6.33
N ARG A 104 -16.23 -7.36 -7.51
CA ARG A 104 -16.96 -7.89 -8.66
C ARG A 104 -16.43 -9.25 -9.14
N ARG A 105 -15.11 -9.46 -9.13
CA ARG A 105 -14.49 -10.70 -9.62
C ARG A 105 -14.44 -11.82 -8.60
N PHE A 106 -14.19 -11.48 -7.34
CA PHE A 106 -13.88 -12.46 -6.30
C PHE A 106 -14.87 -12.47 -5.14
N GLY A 107 -15.83 -11.53 -5.11
CA GLY A 107 -16.76 -11.37 -3.99
C GLY A 107 -16.09 -10.90 -2.71
N VAL A 108 -14.86 -10.38 -2.78
CA VAL A 108 -14.07 -9.93 -1.64
C VAL A 108 -13.99 -8.41 -1.63
N ARG A 109 -14.51 -7.78 -0.57
CA ARG A 109 -14.36 -6.34 -0.36
C ARG A 109 -13.04 -6.06 0.36
N LEU A 110 -12.10 -5.40 -0.32
CA LEU A 110 -10.82 -5.00 0.27
C LEU A 110 -11.00 -3.81 1.21
N GLU A 111 -10.38 -3.86 2.38
CA GLU A 111 -10.33 -2.75 3.33
C GLU A 111 -9.05 -1.93 3.11
N ALA A 112 -9.16 -0.60 3.02
CA ALA A 112 -8.00 0.27 2.90
C ALA A 112 -7.15 0.21 4.18
N GLU A 113 -5.83 0.14 4.03
CA GLU A 113 -4.87 0.28 5.13
C GLU A 113 -4.45 1.73 5.34
N ILE A 114 -4.48 2.52 4.26
CA ILE A 114 -4.18 3.94 4.33
C ILE A 114 -5.33 4.72 4.98
N GLU A 115 -4.97 5.75 5.73
CA GLU A 115 -5.93 6.68 6.33
C GLU A 115 -6.08 7.92 5.45
N LEU A 116 -7.32 8.33 5.21
CA LEU A 116 -7.63 9.58 4.52
C LEU A 116 -7.63 10.71 5.55
N VAL A 117 -6.80 11.72 5.33
CA VAL A 117 -6.70 12.91 6.19
C VAL A 117 -7.13 14.14 5.39
N GLY A 118 -7.89 15.04 6.00
CA GLY A 118 -8.46 16.24 5.36
C GLY A 118 -9.96 16.13 5.15
N GLU A 119 -10.54 17.11 4.46
CA GLU A 119 -11.98 17.15 4.15
C GLU A 119 -12.25 16.35 2.87
N TRP A 120 -13.19 15.40 2.97
CA TRP A 120 -13.55 14.55 1.84
C TRP A 120 -15.07 14.57 1.63
N THR A 121 -15.51 14.91 0.43
CA THR A 121 -16.93 14.83 0.05
C THR A 121 -17.25 13.43 -0.48
N MET A 122 -17.81 12.59 0.39
CA MET A 122 -18.33 11.27 0.00
C MET A 122 -19.84 11.40 -0.21
N GLY A 123 -20.31 11.38 -1.46
CA GLY A 123 -21.74 11.35 -1.77
C GLY A 123 -22.54 12.59 -1.35
N GLY A 124 -21.91 13.78 -1.30
CA GLY A 124 -22.60 15.05 -1.00
C GLY A 124 -22.65 15.43 0.48
N VAL A 125 -22.02 14.66 1.37
CA VAL A 125 -21.81 15.04 2.77
C VAL A 125 -20.30 15.10 3.03
N SER A 126 -19.82 16.26 3.45
CA SER A 126 -18.43 16.47 3.86
C SER A 126 -18.18 15.74 5.19
N GLN A 127 -17.07 14.98 5.28
CA GLN A 127 -16.47 14.58 6.54
C GLN A 127 -15.38 15.57 6.94
#